data_AF-A0A7K1URZ8-F1
#
_entry.id   AF-A0A7K1URZ8-F1
#
_cell.length_a   1.000
_cell.length_b   1.000
_cell.length_c   1.000
_cell.angle_alpha   90.00
_cell.angle_beta   90.00
_cell.angle_gamma   90.00
#
_symmetry.space_group_name_H-M   'P 1'
#
loop_
_entity.id
_entity.type
_entity.pdbx_description
1 polymer ?
#
loop_
_entity_poly.entity_id
_entity_poly.type
_entity_poly.pdbx_seq_one_letter_code
_entity_poly.pdbx_strand_id
1 'polypeptide(L)'
;MTTDTTANTGELFVALISFVPPASARDAGQFAPFDTIDAARQWADEQLRADVGRSGSAWNFRADVARVTRADFDADTWGVDNDNTATRATWNVETATVVWQDNGPFEFGDWSDEFEYDECDDSDM
;
A
#
# COMPACT_ATOMS: atom_id res chain seq x y z
N MET A 1 10.11 23.48 -35.63
CA MET A 1 9.70 23.51 -34.21
C MET A 1 8.49 22.62 -34.10
N THR A 2 8.72 21.35 -33.76
CA THR A 2 7.64 20.39 -33.48
C THR A 2 7.42 20.42 -31.98
N THR A 3 6.17 20.62 -31.61
CA THR A 3 5.64 20.93 -30.29
C THR A 3 6.05 19.93 -29.21
N ASP A 4 6.85 20.41 -28.25
CA ASP A 4 7.08 19.79 -26.96
C ASP A 4 6.01 20.31 -26.00
N THR A 5 4.92 19.56 -25.80
CA THR A 5 3.90 19.87 -24.78
C THR A 5 3.11 18.61 -24.42
N THR A 6 3.75 17.63 -23.78
CA THR A 6 3.03 16.68 -22.91
C THR A 6 3.97 16.18 -21.82
N ALA A 7 4.58 17.13 -21.10
CA ALA A 7 5.01 16.81 -19.75
C ALA A 7 3.73 16.53 -18.95
N ASN A 8 3.46 15.25 -18.66
CA ASN A 8 2.47 14.79 -17.69
C ASN A 8 2.77 15.44 -16.33
N THR A 9 2.39 16.69 -16.16
CA THR A 9 2.68 17.49 -14.96
C THR A 9 1.56 17.39 -13.93
N GLY A 10 0.46 16.74 -14.28
CA GLY A 10 -0.74 16.64 -13.45
C GLY A 10 -0.90 15.34 -12.69
N GLU A 11 -0.25 14.25 -13.09
CA GLU A 11 -0.47 12.91 -12.51
C GLU A 11 0.84 12.33 -11.99
N LEU A 12 0.78 11.62 -10.85
CA LEU A 12 1.88 10.90 -10.25
C LEU A 12 1.41 9.57 -9.66
N PHE A 13 2.35 8.67 -9.39
CA PHE A 13 2.11 7.39 -8.76
C PHE A 13 2.56 7.44 -7.30
N VAL A 14 1.66 7.19 -6.37
CA VAL A 14 2.01 7.06 -4.96
C VAL A 14 2.04 5.59 -4.59
N ALA A 15 3.20 5.07 -4.22
CA ALA A 15 3.29 3.77 -3.58
C ALA A 15 3.10 3.94 -2.08
N LEU A 16 2.25 3.12 -1.48
CA LEU A 16 1.91 3.13 -0.04
C LEU A 16 2.01 1.69 0.49
N ILE A 17 2.71 1.50 1.61
CA ILE A 17 2.64 0.24 2.35
C ILE A 17 1.37 0.25 3.20
N SER A 18 0.41 -0.62 2.85
CA SER A 18 -0.88 -0.70 3.53
C SER A 18 -0.73 -1.46 4.85
N PHE A 19 -1.34 -0.92 5.90
CA PHE A 19 -1.26 -1.45 7.25
C PHE A 19 -1.97 -2.81 7.35
N VAL A 20 -1.20 -3.88 7.48
CA VAL A 20 -1.68 -5.12 8.08
C VAL A 20 -1.25 -5.13 9.56
N PRO A 21 -2.14 -5.49 10.51
CA PRO A 21 -1.83 -5.54 11.93
C PRO A 21 -0.57 -6.35 12.30
N PRO A 22 0.10 -6.05 13.45
CA PRO A 22 -0.28 -5.03 14.42
C PRO A 22 0.25 -3.65 14.00
N ALA A 23 -0.69 -2.73 13.77
CA ALA A 23 -0.45 -1.37 13.30
C ALA A 23 0.34 -0.48 14.29
N SER A 24 0.59 -0.97 15.51
CA SER A 24 1.26 -0.23 16.59
C SER A 24 2.77 -0.08 16.44
N ALA A 25 3.41 -0.83 15.52
CA ALA A 25 4.87 -0.78 15.31
C ALA A 25 5.29 -0.07 14.01
N ARG A 26 4.33 0.44 13.23
CA ARG A 26 4.60 1.07 11.94
C ARG A 26 4.49 2.58 12.10
N ASP A 27 5.62 3.28 12.01
CA ASP A 27 5.63 4.73 11.74
C ASP A 27 4.62 4.98 10.61
N ALA A 28 3.66 5.86 10.87
CA ALA A 28 2.49 6.07 10.02
C ALA A 28 2.82 5.97 8.52
N GLY A 29 2.25 4.96 7.85
CA GLY A 29 2.02 4.89 6.41
C GLY A 29 3.19 5.36 5.56
N GLN A 30 4.23 4.54 5.44
CA GLN A 30 5.30 4.84 4.48
C GLN A 30 4.71 4.92 3.08
N PHE A 31 4.73 6.11 2.51
CA PHE A 31 4.43 6.35 1.11
C PHE A 31 5.51 7.17 0.44
N ALA A 32 5.63 7.00 -0.87
CA ALA A 32 6.52 7.78 -1.70
C ALA A 32 5.86 8.10 -3.06
N PRO A 33 5.96 9.35 -3.56
CA PRO A 33 5.51 9.72 -4.89
C PRO A 33 6.57 9.40 -5.95
N PHE A 34 6.12 9.01 -7.14
CA PHE A 34 6.96 8.66 -8.29
C PHE A 34 6.34 9.16 -9.59
N ASP A 35 7.21 9.47 -10.56
CA ASP A 35 6.77 9.89 -11.90
C ASP A 35 6.32 8.71 -12.77
N THR A 36 6.72 7.48 -12.42
CA THR A 36 6.40 6.27 -13.19
C THR A 36 5.91 5.14 -12.30
N ILE A 37 5.03 4.30 -12.87
CA ILE A 37 4.53 3.10 -12.20
C ILE A 37 5.66 2.11 -11.90
N ASP A 38 6.65 1.98 -12.79
CA ASP A 38 7.76 1.04 -12.60
C ASP A 38 8.63 1.43 -11.40
N ALA A 39 8.91 2.73 -11.21
CA ALA A 39 9.65 3.21 -10.05
C ALA A 39 8.86 3.00 -8.75
N ALA A 40 7.54 3.26 -8.78
CA ALA A 40 6.65 2.98 -7.65
C ALA A 40 6.62 1.49 -7.30
N ARG A 41 6.56 0.60 -8.31
CA ARG A 41 6.58 -0.85 -8.13
C ARG A 41 7.90 -1.33 -7.54
N GLN A 42 9.01 -0.83 -8.05
CA GLN A 42 10.34 -1.20 -7.54
C GLN A 42 10.47 -0.82 -6.06
N TRP A 43 10.11 0.41 -5.70
CA TRP A 43 10.17 0.87 -4.32
C TRP A 43 9.28 0.03 -3.40
N ALA A 44 8.04 -0.26 -3.81
CA ALA A 44 7.12 -1.09 -3.04
C ALA A 44 7.65 -2.51 -2.81
N ASP A 45 8.25 -3.14 -3.83
CA ASP A 45 8.88 -4.47 -3.68
C ASP A 45 10.04 -4.43 -2.68
N GLU A 46 10.91 -3.43 -2.77
CA GLU A 46 12.03 -3.23 -1.85
C GLU A 46 11.56 -3.04 -0.41
N GLN A 47 10.53 -2.21 -0.18
CA GLN A 47 9.97 -1.99 1.14
C GLN A 47 9.31 -3.25 1.70
N LEU A 48 8.50 -3.96 0.90
CA LEU A 48 7.85 -5.20 1.34
C LEU A 48 8.87 -6.25 1.77
N ARG A 49 9.95 -6.42 1.00
CA ARG A 49 11.03 -7.35 1.36
C ARG A 49 11.77 -6.93 2.61
N ALA A 50 12.05 -5.62 2.78
CA ALA A 50 12.67 -5.10 3.99
C ALA A 50 11.80 -5.36 5.22
N ASP A 51 10.50 -5.16 5.09
CA ASP A 51 9.51 -5.38 6.14
C ASP A 51 9.40 -6.86 6.55
N VAL A 52 9.36 -7.76 5.56
CA VAL A 52 9.42 -9.22 5.78
C VAL A 52 10.74 -9.61 6.45
N GLY A 53 11.87 -9.08 5.99
CA GLY A 53 13.18 -9.37 6.55
C GLY A 53 13.32 -8.92 8.01
N ARG A 54 12.68 -7.81 8.37
CA ARG A 54 12.66 -7.27 9.73
C ARG A 54 11.68 -7.99 10.66
N SER A 55 10.49 -8.33 10.16
CA SER A 55 9.34 -8.70 11.00
C SER A 55 8.93 -10.16 10.86
N GLY A 56 9.56 -10.91 9.96
CA GLY A 56 9.20 -12.28 9.61
C GLY A 56 8.06 -12.34 8.58
N SER A 57 7.92 -13.49 7.92
CA SER A 57 7.00 -13.72 6.81
C SER A 57 5.59 -14.19 7.21
N ALA A 58 5.30 -14.26 8.52
CA ALA A 58 4.02 -14.77 9.03
C ALA A 58 2.86 -13.79 8.85
N TRP A 59 3.14 -12.54 8.45
CA TRP A 59 2.15 -11.49 8.27
C TRP A 59 1.80 -11.31 6.79
N ASN A 60 0.58 -10.86 6.53
CA ASN A 60 0.20 -10.42 5.20
C ASN A 60 0.85 -9.04 4.97
N PHE A 61 1.83 -8.92 4.09
CA PHE A 61 2.37 -7.61 3.71
C PHE A 61 1.73 -7.17 2.41
N ARG A 62 1.36 -5.89 2.32
CA ARG A 62 0.70 -5.31 1.17
C ARG A 62 1.23 -3.92 0.86
N ALA A 63 1.36 -3.61 -0.42
CA ALA A 63 1.58 -2.27 -0.91
C ALA A 63 0.58 -1.96 -2.04
N ASP A 64 0.06 -0.75 -2.07
CA ASP A 64 -0.78 -0.25 -3.14
C ASP A 64 -0.06 0.87 -3.90
N VAL A 65 -0.24 0.91 -5.21
CA VAL A 65 0.21 2.01 -6.05
C VAL A 65 -1.03 2.72 -6.59
N ALA A 66 -1.26 3.94 -6.12
CA ALA A 66 -2.37 4.79 -6.57
C ALA A 66 -1.90 5.78 -7.64
N ARG A 67 -2.73 6.02 -8.66
CA ARG A 67 -2.62 7.15 -9.58
C ARG A 67 -3.38 8.32 -8.99
N VAL A 68 -2.67 9.40 -8.67
CA VAL A 68 -3.28 10.59 -8.08
C VAL A 68 -2.86 11.82 -8.86
N THR A 69 -3.66 12.88 -8.79
CA THR A 69 -3.21 14.15 -9.33
C THR A 69 -2.18 14.79 -8.40
N ARG A 70 -1.29 15.60 -8.96
CA ARG A 70 -0.32 16.39 -8.20
C ARG A 70 -1.03 17.33 -7.22
N ALA A 71 -2.17 17.89 -7.62
CA ALA A 71 -2.99 18.75 -6.79
C ALA A 71 -3.56 18.02 -5.57
N ASP A 72 -4.11 16.82 -5.76
CA ASP A 72 -4.65 16.01 -4.66
C ASP A 72 -3.55 15.55 -3.71
N PHE A 73 -2.38 15.19 -4.26
CA PHE A 73 -1.20 14.83 -3.47
C PHE A 73 -0.73 15.99 -2.60
N ASP A 74 -0.54 17.17 -3.20
CA ASP A 74 -0.05 18.35 -2.47
C ASP A 74 -1.09 18.90 -1.47
N ALA A 75 -2.38 18.66 -1.71
CA ALA A 75 -3.48 19.02 -0.80
C ALA A 75 -3.76 17.96 0.29
N ASP A 76 -3.10 16.80 0.23
CA ASP A 76 -3.35 15.64 1.09
C ASP A 76 -4.83 15.19 1.09
N THR A 77 -5.50 15.30 -0.06
CA THR A 77 -6.90 14.92 -0.26
C THR A 77 -7.07 13.61 -1.02
N TRP A 78 -5.96 12.90 -1.25
CA TRP A 78 -5.93 11.64 -1.96
C TRP A 78 -6.15 10.46 -1.00
N GLY A 79 -6.61 9.33 -1.55
CA GLY A 79 -6.77 8.07 -0.83
C GLY A 79 -6.34 6.90 -1.72
N VAL A 80 -6.57 5.68 -1.25
CA VAL A 80 -6.41 4.48 -2.10
C VAL A 80 -7.76 3.78 -2.16
N ASP A 81 -8.31 3.69 -3.36
CA ASP A 81 -9.60 3.06 -3.64
C ASP A 81 -9.56 2.28 -4.97
N ASN A 82 -10.69 1.71 -5.38
CA ASN A 82 -10.77 0.95 -6.62
C ASN A 82 -10.61 1.80 -7.89
N ASP A 83 -10.91 3.09 -7.82
CA ASP A 83 -10.91 3.97 -8.99
C ASP A 83 -9.50 4.51 -9.29
N ASN A 84 -8.68 4.67 -8.25
CA ASN A 84 -7.34 5.23 -8.38
C ASN A 84 -6.20 4.22 -8.20
N THR A 85 -6.47 3.00 -7.70
CA THR A 85 -5.43 1.97 -7.59
C THR A 85 -5.02 1.46 -8.97
N ALA A 86 -3.73 1.63 -9.28
CA ALA A 86 -3.15 1.15 -10.52
C ALA A 86 -2.62 -0.28 -10.42
N THR A 87 -2.04 -0.64 -9.27
CA THR A 87 -1.55 -2.00 -9.02
C THR A 87 -1.38 -2.23 -7.52
N ARG A 88 -1.42 -3.50 -7.10
CA ARG A 88 -1.24 -3.92 -5.72
C ARG A 88 -0.20 -5.02 -5.64
N ALA A 89 0.72 -4.89 -4.70
CA ALA A 89 1.63 -5.94 -4.31
C ALA A 89 1.17 -6.61 -3.01
N THR A 90 1.28 -7.93 -2.95
CA THR A 90 1.09 -8.73 -1.74
C THR A 90 2.26 -9.69 -1.55
N TRP A 91 2.63 -9.96 -0.31
CA TRP A 91 3.62 -10.97 0.01
C TRP A 91 3.00 -12.36 -0.01
N ASN A 92 3.55 -13.26 -0.83
CA ASN A 92 3.24 -14.68 -0.80
C ASN A 92 4.26 -15.40 0.10
N VAL A 93 3.79 -15.91 1.24
CA VAL A 93 4.61 -16.63 2.21
C VAL A 93 5.08 -18.00 1.71
N GLU A 94 4.28 -18.67 0.87
CA GLU A 94 4.59 -20.01 0.36
C GLU A 94 5.75 -19.97 -0.63
N THR A 95 5.76 -18.96 -1.49
CA THR A 95 6.81 -18.79 -2.52
C THR A 95 7.91 -17.82 -2.09
N ALA A 96 7.74 -17.12 -0.97
CA ALA A 96 8.62 -16.05 -0.51
C ALA A 96 8.86 -14.97 -1.59
N THR A 97 7.79 -14.58 -2.29
CA THR A 97 7.83 -13.59 -3.37
C THR A 97 6.72 -12.57 -3.26
N VAL A 98 6.95 -11.39 -3.82
CA VAL A 98 5.88 -10.39 -4.04
C VAL A 98 5.06 -10.79 -5.26
N VAL A 99 3.74 -10.81 -5.10
CA VAL A 99 2.75 -11.06 -6.16
C VAL A 99 2.01 -9.77 -6.47
N TRP A 100 1.89 -9.46 -7.76
CA TRP A 100 1.25 -8.25 -8.25
C TRP A 100 -0.14 -8.51 -8.82
N GLN A 101 -1.09 -7.64 -8.48
CA GLN A 101 -2.40 -7.53 -9.08
C GLN A 101 -2.47 -6.20 -9.83
N ASP A 102 -2.53 -6.23 -11.15
CA ASP A 102 -2.54 -5.03 -12.00
C ASP A 102 -3.95 -4.56 -12.39
N ASN A 103 -4.98 -5.36 -12.10
CA ASN A 103 -6.37 -5.03 -12.46
C ASN A 103 -7.32 -5.30 -11.28
N GLY A 104 -8.28 -4.40 -11.10
CA GLY A 104 -9.34 -4.55 -10.10
C GLY A 104 -10.36 -5.65 -10.44
N PRO A 105 -11.33 -5.91 -9.54
CA PRO A 105 -11.53 -5.19 -8.28
C PRO A 105 -10.44 -5.52 -7.26
N PHE A 106 -10.04 -4.48 -6.54
CA PHE A 106 -9.13 -4.55 -5.42
C PHE A 106 -9.94 -4.63 -4.12
N GLU A 107 -9.66 -5.63 -3.29
CA GLU A 107 -10.34 -5.79 -2.01
C GLU A 107 -9.68 -4.89 -0.96
N PHE A 108 -10.41 -3.88 -0.51
CA PHE A 108 -10.07 -3.07 0.65
C PHE A 108 -10.96 -3.60 1.76
N GLY A 109 -10.53 -4.67 2.43
CA GLY A 109 -11.32 -5.26 3.51
C GLY A 109 -11.72 -4.20 4.53
N ASP A 110 -12.94 -4.29 5.07
CA ASP A 110 -13.30 -3.66 6.33
C ASP A 110 -12.56 -4.42 7.43
N TRP A 111 -11.38 -3.95 7.82
CA TRP A 111 -10.62 -4.53 8.93
C TRP A 111 -11.11 -4.00 10.29
N SER A 112 -12.34 -3.49 10.34
CA SER A 112 -13.02 -2.98 11.55
C SER A 112 -13.73 -4.06 12.35
N ASP A 113 -14.00 -5.23 11.78
CA ASP A 113 -14.89 -6.21 12.41
C ASP A 113 -14.21 -7.57 12.54
N GLU A 114 -13.28 -7.71 13.50
CA GLU A 114 -12.96 -8.99 14.18
C GLU A 114 -11.87 -8.88 15.27
N PHE A 115 -11.61 -7.69 15.83
CA PHE A 115 -11.16 -7.64 17.22
C PHE A 115 -12.41 -7.66 18.11
N GLU A 116 -13.09 -8.80 18.16
CA GLU A 116 -13.74 -9.15 19.43
C GLU A 116 -12.61 -9.11 20.45
N TYR A 117 -12.55 -8.01 21.21
CA TYR A 117 -11.98 -8.06 22.54
C TYR A 117 -12.76 -9.17 23.23
N ASP A 118 -12.23 -10.39 23.21
CA ASP A 118 -12.52 -11.36 24.25
C ASP A 118 -12.08 -10.59 25.51
N GLU A 119 -13.06 -9.97 26.17
CA GLU A 119 -12.89 -9.43 27.50
C GLU A 119 -12.24 -10.58 28.26
N CYS A 120 -10.93 -10.48 28.53
CA CYS A 120 -10.29 -11.36 29.48
C CYS A 120 -11.11 -11.20 30.74
N ASP A 121 -12.02 -12.15 30.95
CA ASP A 121 -12.88 -12.22 32.11
C ASP A 121 -11.93 -12.42 33.28
N ASP A 122 -11.51 -11.30 33.87
CA ASP A 122 -10.77 -11.22 35.14
C ASP A 122 -11.75 -11.54 36.30
N SER A 123 -12.59 -12.54 36.07
CA SER A 123 -13.54 -13.12 37.00
C SER A 123 -13.17 -14.57 37.24
N ASP A 124 -11.98 -14.82 37.76
CA ASP A 124 -11.88 -15.90 38.74
C ASP A 124 -10.93 -15.53 39.88
N MET A 125 -11.49 -15.74 41.07
CA MET A 125 -11.10 -15.28 42.39
C MET A 125 -9.78 -15.86 42.92
#